data_AF-A0A0Q6RXC0-F1
#
_entry.id   AF-A0A0Q6RXC0-F1
#
_cell.length_a   1.000
_cell.length_b   1.000
_cell.length_c   1.000
_cell.angle_alpha   90.00
_cell.angle_beta   90.00
_cell.angle_gamma   90.00
#
_symmetry.space_group_name_H-M   'P 1'
#
loop_
_entity.id
_entity.type
_entity.pdbx_description
1 polymer ?
#
loop_
_entity_poly.entity_id
_entity_poly.type
_entity_poly.pdbx_seq_one_letter_code
_entity_poly.pdbx_strand_id
1 'polypeptide(L)' 'MTADDFWEIGASGKIYEREFVIANLLERYKSPEPDDWTCEEFSVRQIAEDLYQLNYVLRQPERLTRRTTLWRQEGGG' A
#
# COMPACT_ATOMS: atom_id res chain seq x y z
N MET A 1 1.89 9.23 6.10
CA MET A 1 2.10 8.38 7.29
C MET A 1 1.00 7.32 7.30
N THR A 2 1.26 6.09 7.73
CA THR A 2 0.19 5.10 7.92
C THR A 2 -0.56 5.40 9.21
N ALA A 3 -1.87 5.14 9.23
CA ALA A 3 -2.69 5.24 10.44
C ALA A 3 -2.16 4.30 11.54
N ASP A 4 -2.44 4.62 12.81
CA ASP A 4 -1.97 3.81 13.95
C ASP A 4 -2.61 2.42 13.98
N ASP A 5 -3.83 2.28 13.46
CA ASP A 5 -4.58 1.04 13.31
C ASP A 5 -4.38 0.36 11.94
N PHE A 6 -3.32 0.72 11.22
CA PHE A 6 -3.04 0.17 9.90
C PHE A 6 -2.73 -1.34 9.95
N TRP A 7 -3.33 -2.07 9.01
CA TRP A 7 -2.97 -3.44 8.67
C TRP A 7 -3.16 -3.69 7.17
N GLU A 8 -2.52 -4.72 6.64
CA GLU A 8 -2.70 -5.12 5.23
C GLU A 8 -2.87 -6.63 5.07
N ILE A 9 -3.51 -7.02 3.97
CA ILE A 9 -3.53 -8.40 3.49
C ILE A 9 -2.48 -8.52 2.40
N GLY A 10 -1.42 -9.27 2.64
CA GLY A 10 -0.43 -9.55 1.61
C GLY A 10 -0.98 -10.48 0.54
N ALA A 11 -0.30 -10.60 -0.61
CA ALA A 11 -0.73 -11.52 -1.68
C ALA A 11 -0.74 -13.01 -1.28
N SER A 12 -0.19 -13.36 -0.12
CA SER A 12 -0.31 -14.70 0.48
C SER A 12 -1.63 -14.94 1.21
N GLY A 13 -2.49 -13.92 1.33
CA GLY A 13 -3.72 -13.96 2.14
C GLY A 13 -3.48 -13.73 3.65
N LYS A 14 -2.22 -13.60 4.08
CA LYS A 14 -1.89 -13.30 5.48
C LYS A 14 -2.16 -11.84 5.82
N ILE A 15 -2.60 -11.60 7.05
CA ILE A 15 -2.74 -10.27 7.64
C ILE A 15 -1.42 -9.86 8.28
N TYR A 16 -0.99 -8.64 8.02
CA TYR A 16 0.19 -8.03 8.59
C TYR A 16 -0.16 -6.71 9.27
N GLU A 17 0.20 -6.61 10.54
CA GLU A 17 0.06 -5.39 11.33
C GLU A 17 1.14 -4.36 10.97
N ARG A 18 0.87 -3.09 11.30
CA ARG A 18 1.73 -1.95 11.03
C ARG A 18 3.19 -2.15 11.43
N GLU A 19 3.45 -2.64 12.64
CA GLU A 19 4.81 -2.82 13.17
C GLU A 19 5.61 -3.80 12.32
N PHE A 20 4.96 -4.90 11.91
CA PHE A 20 5.58 -5.90 11.06
C PHE A 20 5.94 -5.33 9.70
N VAL A 21 5.02 -4.56 9.09
CA VAL A 21 5.25 -3.92 7.79
C VAL A 21 6.40 -2.92 7.87
N ILE A 22 6.41 -2.04 8.88
CA ILE A 22 7.49 -1.06 9.07
C ILE A 22 8.84 -1.75 9.28
N ALA A 23 8.91 -2.79 10.14
CA ALA A 23 10.15 -3.52 10.38
C ALA A 23 10.71 -4.16 9.10
N ASN A 24 9.84 -4.75 8.27
CA ASN A 24 10.24 -5.34 6.99
C ASN A 24 10.71 -4.28 5.98
N LEU A 25 10.03 -3.13 5.91
CA LEU A 25 10.46 -2.03 5.06
C LEU A 25 11.84 -1.51 5.47
N LEU A 26 12.06 -1.28 6.76
CA LEU A 26 13.36 -0.84 7.29
C LEU A 26 14.49 -1.82 6.97
N GLU A 27 14.23 -3.13 7.05
CA GLU A 27 15.21 -4.14 6.68
C GLU A 27 15.56 -4.08 5.18
N ARG A 28 14.55 -3.97 4.30
CA ARG A 28 14.76 -3.85 2.85
C ARG A 28 15.54 -2.58 2.48
N TYR A 29 15.29 -1.47 3.18
CA TYR A 29 16.01 -0.23 2.96
C TYR A 29 17.52 -0.32 3.24
N LYS A 30 17.99 -1.31 4.02
CA LYS A 30 19.43 -1.52 4.27
C LYS A 30 20.19 -2.02 3.03
N SER A 31 19.49 -2.67 2.10
CA SER A 31 20.06 -3.19 0.86
C SER A 31 19.10 -2.90 -0.29
N PRO A 32 19.10 -1.67 -0.84
CA PRO A 32 18.15 -1.28 -1.87
C PRO A 32 18.35 -2.14 -3.13
N GLU A 33 17.28 -2.81 -3.54
CA GLU A 33 17.18 -3.46 -4.84
C GLU A 33 16.77 -2.44 -5.91
N PRO A 34 17.06 -2.69 -7.20
CA PRO A 34 16.58 -1.83 -8.28
C PRO A 34 15.05 -1.69 -8.24
N ASP A 35 14.56 -0.45 -8.27
CA ASP A 35 13.13 -0.12 -8.31
C ASP A 35 12.57 -0.33 -9.74
N ASP A 36 12.66 -1.56 -10.27
CA ASP A 36 12.16 -1.93 -11.61
C ASP A 36 10.63 -2.17 -11.61
N TRP A 37 9.91 -1.50 -10.70
CA TRP A 37 8.46 -1.62 -10.58
C TRP A 37 7.73 -0.41 -11.17
N THR A 38 6.54 -0.67 -11.72
CA THR A 38 5.64 0.37 -12.21
C THR A 38 4.26 0.21 -11.58
N CYS A 39 3.58 1.34 -11.42
CA CYS A 39 2.17 1.38 -11.04
C CYS A 39 1.34 1.87 -12.22
N GLU A 40 0.27 1.15 -12.54
CA GLU A 40 -0.61 1.42 -13.68
C GLU A 40 -2.08 1.23 -13.31
N GLU A 41 -2.99 1.66 -14.20
CA GLU A 41 -4.46 1.51 -14.04
C GLU A 41 -5.01 2.13 -12.74
N PHE A 42 -4.53 3.33 -12.39
CA PHE A 42 -5.01 4.04 -11.21
C PHE A 42 -6.51 4.37 -11.30
N SER A 43 -7.23 4.05 -10.23
CA SER A 43 -8.62 4.45 -10.04
C SER A 43 -8.81 4.92 -8.60
N VAL A 44 -9.24 6.17 -8.42
CA VAL A 44 -9.54 6.76 -7.12
C VAL A 44 -11.04 7.05 -7.06
N ARG A 45 -11.65 6.70 -5.93
CA ARG A 45 -13.04 7.07 -5.63
C ARG A 45 -13.20 7.43 -4.17
N GLN A 46 -13.98 8.46 -3.89
CA GLN A 46 -14.48 8.70 -2.53
C GLN A 46 -15.58 7.66 -2.24
N ILE A 47 -15.51 7.04 -1.06
CA ILE A 47 -16.47 6.01 -0.62
C ILE A 47 -17.25 6.41 0.63
N ALA A 48 -16.75 7.39 1.39
CA ALA A 48 -17.46 8.10 2.45
C ALA A 48 -16.81 9.50 2.64
N GLU A 49 -17.39 10.33 3.50
CA GLU A 49 -16.76 11.59 3.93
C GLU A 49 -15.33 11.33 4.40
N ASP A 50 -14.37 12.08 3.85
CA ASP A 50 -12.92 11.95 4.07
C ASP A 50 -12.30 10.56 3.84
N LEU A 51 -13.02 9.61 3.23
CA LEU A 51 -12.55 8.25 2.99
C LEU A 51 -12.49 7.95 1.49
N TYR A 52 -11.27 7.63 1.02
CA TYR A 52 -10.96 7.39 -0.37
C TYR A 52 -10.43 5.98 -0.57
N GLN A 53 -10.90 5.33 -1.62
CA GLN A 53 -10.36 4.07 -2.11
C GLN A 53 -9.48 4.36 -3.32
N LEU A 54 -8.23 3.89 -3.27
CA LEU A 54 -7.31 3.86 -4.39
C LEU A 54 -7.09 2.40 -4.83
N ASN A 55 -7.29 2.13 -6.11
CA ASN A 55 -6.96 0.88 -6.76
C ASN A 55 -5.89 1.11 -7.82
N TYR A 56 -4.96 0.16 -7.95
CA TYR A 56 -3.93 0.19 -8.99
C TYR A 56 -3.35 -1.21 -9.20
N VAL A 57 -2.68 -1.40 -10.34
CA VAL A 57 -1.85 -2.55 -10.64
C VAL A 57 -0.40 -2.19 -10.30
N LEU A 58 0.26 -3.00 -9.48
CA LEU A 58 1.70 -2.96 -9.26
C LEU A 58 2.36 -4.07 -10.07
N ARG A 59 3.21 -3.69 -11.01
CA ARG A 59 4.04 -4.57 -11.83
C ARG A 59 5.47 -4.51 -11.32
N GLN A 60 6.00 -5.64 -10.91
CA GLN A 60 7.41 -5.90 -10.62
C GLN A 60 7.92 -6.90 -11.66
N PRO A 61 9.25 -7.04 -11.86
CA PRO A 61 9.81 -7.88 -12.93
C PRO A 61 9.22 -9.29 -13.02
N GLU A 62 9.03 -9.95 -11.87
CA GLU A 62 8.52 -11.32 -11.80
C GLU A 62 7.07 -11.42 -11.28
N ARG A 63 6.42 -10.28 -11.00
CA ARG A 63 5.19 -10.28 -10.22
C ARG A 63 4.23 -9.17 -10.59
N LEU A 64 2.98 -9.55 -10.87
CA LEU A 64 1.86 -8.65 -11.06
C LEU A 64 0.89 -8.75 -9.87
N THR A 65 0.52 -7.63 -9.27
CA THR A 65 -0.48 -7.60 -8.19
C THR A 65 -1.49 -6.49 -8.41
N ARG A 66 -2.76 -6.76 -8.08
CA ARG A 66 -3.79 -5.73 -7.93
C ARG A 66 -3.84 -5.30 -6.47
N ARG A 67 -3.80 -4.00 -6.24
CA ARG A 67 -3.79 -3.41 -4.90
C ARG A 67 -4.98 -2.51 -4.71
N THR A 68 -5.58 -2.62 -3.54
CA THR A 68 -6.61 -1.72 -3.03
C THR A 68 -6.09 -1.15 -1.73
N THR A 69 -6.07 0.17 -1.61
CA THR A 69 -5.66 0.89 -0.40
C THR A 69 -6.76 1.87 -0.01
N LEU A 70 -7.07 1.94 1.28
CA LEU A 70 -8.01 2.91 1.83
C LEU A 70 -7.24 4.04 2.50
N TRP A 71 -7.64 5.26 2.21
CA TRP A 71 -7.00 6.48 2.68
C TRP A 71 -8.04 7.34 3.37
N ARG A 72 -7.70 7.80 4.57
CA ARG A 72 -8.46 8.83 5.25
C ARG A 72 -7.76 10.17 5.06
N GLN A 73 -8.50 11.17 4.61
CA GLN A 73 -8.01 12.55 4.64
C GLN A 73 -8.06 13.04 6.08
N GLU A 74 -6.92 13.50 6.60
CA GLU A 74 -6.83 14.11 7.93
C GLU A 74 -6.54 15.60 7.78
N GLY A 75 -7.34 16.43 8.44
CA GLY A 75 -7.29 17.89 8.31
C GLY A 75 -8.01 18.35 7.04
N GLY A 76 -9.22 18.87 7.22
CA GLY A 76 -9.98 19.49 6.14
C GLY A 76 -9.26 20.73 5.62
N GLY A 77 -8.97 20.75 4.32
CA GLY A 77 -8.57 21.91 3.56
C GLY A 77 -9.56 22.15 2.44
#